data_AF-B4WR23-F1
#
_entry.id   AF-B4WR23-F1
#
_cell.length_a   1.000
_cell.length_b   1.000
_cell.length_c   1.000
_cell.angle_alpha   90.00
_cell.angle_beta   90.00
_cell.angle_gamma   90.00
#
_symmetry.space_group_name_H-M   'P 1'
#
loop_
_entity.id
_entity.type
_entity.pdbx_description
1 polymer ?
#
loop_
_entity_poly.entity_id
_entity_poly.type
_entity_poly.pdbx_seq_one_letter_code
_entity_poly.pdbx_strand_id
1 'polypeptide(L)'
;MSDSCCQNKGCELTKLKKNQTQVLWAVLFINLVMFVVEFGAGIRAASLSLAGDSLDMLGDALVYASSLYVVNKGRKAQAGSAFLKGILMFLFAIALFAKALYQLSAGITPTVSVMSTVGLLALLANLICLMLLSRHRKDNLNMSSVWLCSRNDIIANTSVLVAAGLVFITHSGLPDLAVGFLLTFVFARSAGQVLTQSWQEMQ
;
A
#
# COMPACT_ATOMS: atom_id res chain seq x y z
N MET A 1 10.44 8.68 -3.72
CA MET A 1 10.50 7.81 -4.93
C MET A 1 9.18 7.09 -5.16
N SER A 2 8.45 6.72 -4.09
CA SER A 2 7.08 6.19 -4.12
C SER A 2 6.03 7.22 -4.58
N ASP A 3 6.24 8.51 -4.31
CA ASP A 3 5.26 9.59 -4.53
C ASP A 3 4.96 9.83 -6.01
N SER A 4 6.03 10.01 -6.80
CA SER A 4 5.93 10.11 -8.26
C SER A 4 5.37 8.83 -8.87
N CYS A 5 5.61 7.67 -8.23
CA CYS A 5 5.11 6.40 -8.69
C CYS A 5 3.59 6.32 -8.54
N CYS A 6 3.04 6.55 -7.35
CA CYS A 6 1.60 6.44 -7.08
C CYS A 6 0.76 7.45 -7.86
N GLN A 7 1.25 8.70 -8.00
CA GLN A 7 0.58 9.72 -8.82
C GLN A 7 0.57 9.33 -10.30
N ASN A 8 1.71 8.85 -10.82
CA ASN A 8 1.82 8.39 -12.21
C ASN A 8 1.01 7.12 -12.48
N LYS A 9 0.96 6.18 -11.51
CA LYS A 9 0.13 4.96 -11.57
C LYS A 9 -1.34 5.34 -11.77
N GLY A 10 -1.88 6.28 -10.99
CA GLY A 10 -3.25 6.77 -11.14
C GLY A 10 -3.54 7.42 -12.51
N CYS A 11 -2.58 8.19 -13.05
CA CYS A 11 -2.71 8.82 -14.37
C CYS A 11 -2.72 7.78 -15.51
N GLU A 12 -1.84 6.78 -15.46
CA GLU A 12 -1.82 5.69 -16.46
C GLU A 12 -3.06 4.79 -16.36
N LEU A 13 -3.53 4.48 -15.14
CA LEU A 13 -4.77 3.71 -14.91
C LEU A 13 -6.02 4.43 -15.42
N THR A 14 -6.03 5.76 -15.36
CA THR A 14 -7.11 6.57 -15.94
C THR A 14 -7.24 6.36 -17.44
N LYS A 15 -6.13 6.18 -18.16
CA LYS A 15 -6.12 5.85 -19.59
C LYS A 15 -6.62 4.43 -19.86
N LEU A 16 -6.30 3.47 -18.98
CA LEU A 16 -6.75 2.07 -19.06
C LEU A 16 -8.27 1.91 -18.90
N LYS A 17 -8.92 2.75 -18.09
CA LYS A 17 -10.36 2.65 -17.80
C LYS A 17 -11.24 2.71 -19.06
N LYS A 18 -10.81 3.40 -20.12
CA LYS A 18 -11.62 3.57 -21.33
C LYS A 18 -12.00 2.24 -22.00
N ASN A 19 -11.18 1.19 -21.81
CA ASN A 19 -11.40 -0.15 -22.37
C ASN A 19 -11.45 -1.28 -21.32
N GLN A 20 -10.99 -1.07 -20.07
CA GLN A 20 -10.70 -2.18 -19.13
C GLN A 20 -11.16 -1.93 -17.68
N THR A 21 -12.36 -1.38 -17.49
CA THR A 21 -12.95 -1.08 -16.16
C THR A 21 -13.07 -2.32 -15.25
N GLN A 22 -13.28 -3.51 -15.82
CA GLN A 22 -13.40 -4.76 -15.06
C GLN A 22 -12.11 -5.12 -14.33
N VAL A 23 -10.96 -4.91 -14.97
CA VAL A 23 -9.64 -5.18 -14.36
C VAL A 23 -9.39 -4.22 -13.18
N LEU A 24 -9.74 -2.94 -13.33
CA LEU A 24 -9.60 -1.95 -12.25
C LEU A 24 -10.46 -2.32 -11.03
N TRP A 25 -11.68 -2.80 -11.24
CA TRP A 25 -12.53 -3.29 -10.15
C TRP A 25 -11.95 -4.53 -9.47
N ALA A 26 -11.38 -5.47 -10.24
CA ALA A 26 -10.76 -6.65 -9.68
C ALA A 26 -9.55 -6.29 -8.79
N VAL A 27 -8.62 -5.47 -9.28
CA VAL A 27 -7.44 -5.07 -8.48
C VAL A 27 -7.81 -4.19 -7.28
N LEU A 28 -8.85 -3.36 -7.39
CA LEU A 28 -9.40 -2.60 -6.25
C LEU A 28 -9.87 -3.56 -5.15
N PHE A 29 -10.70 -4.54 -5.51
CA PHE A 29 -11.23 -5.48 -4.52
C PHE A 29 -10.14 -6.34 -3.89
N ILE A 30 -9.18 -6.81 -4.68
CA ILE A 30 -8.04 -7.60 -4.17
C ILE A 30 -7.27 -6.79 -3.13
N ASN A 31 -6.88 -5.54 -3.45
CA ASN A 31 -6.15 -4.68 -2.54
C ASN A 31 -6.97 -4.32 -1.28
N LEU A 32 -8.26 -4.03 -1.44
CA LEU A 32 -9.13 -3.70 -0.31
C LEU A 32 -9.29 -4.90 0.64
N VAL A 33 -9.49 -6.10 0.10
CA VAL A 33 -9.59 -7.33 0.91
C VAL A 33 -8.26 -7.62 1.61
N MET A 34 -7.15 -7.52 0.89
CA MET A 34 -5.82 -7.71 1.48
C MET A 34 -5.55 -6.70 2.59
N PHE A 35 -5.88 -5.42 2.41
CA PHE A 35 -5.76 -4.41 3.47
C PHE A 35 -6.47 -4.86 4.76
N VAL A 36 -7.73 -5.31 4.66
CA VAL A 36 -8.49 -5.75 5.86
C VAL A 36 -7.86 -6.99 6.49
N VAL A 37 -7.43 -7.96 5.67
CA VAL A 37 -6.79 -9.19 6.15
C VAL A 37 -5.46 -8.88 6.83
N GLU A 38 -4.59 -8.09 6.22
CA GLU A 38 -3.27 -7.75 6.72
C GLU A 38 -3.32 -6.83 7.93
N PHE A 39 -4.19 -5.81 7.91
CA PHE A 39 -4.36 -4.92 9.05
C PHE A 39 -4.92 -5.68 10.26
N GLY A 40 -5.95 -6.50 10.04
CA GLY A 40 -6.52 -7.35 11.09
C GLY A 40 -5.53 -8.39 11.61
N ALA A 41 -4.77 -9.03 10.71
CA ALA A 41 -3.71 -9.95 11.08
C ALA A 41 -2.56 -9.24 11.79
N GLY A 42 -2.19 -8.03 11.40
CA GLY A 42 -1.12 -7.24 12.00
C GLY A 42 -1.48 -6.80 13.42
N ILE A 43 -2.75 -6.50 13.69
CA ILE A 43 -3.25 -6.28 15.06
C ILE A 43 -3.18 -7.59 15.84
N ARG A 44 -3.78 -8.67 15.33
CA ARG A 44 -3.86 -9.97 16.03
C ARG A 44 -2.50 -10.60 16.31
N ALA A 45 -1.58 -10.51 15.36
CA ALA A 45 -0.24 -11.05 15.45
C ALA A 45 0.74 -10.10 16.13
N ALA A 46 0.28 -8.90 16.54
CA ALA A 46 1.14 -7.84 17.04
C ALA A 46 2.34 -7.56 16.10
N SER A 47 2.13 -7.60 14.78
CA SER A 47 3.16 -7.27 13.79
C SER A 47 2.99 -5.82 13.30
N LEU A 48 4.04 -5.03 13.40
CA LEU A 48 4.10 -3.69 12.85
C LEU A 48 4.37 -3.75 11.35
N SER A 49 5.22 -4.67 10.85
CA SER A 49 5.51 -4.70 9.42
C SER A 49 4.32 -5.16 8.60
N LEU A 50 3.53 -6.12 9.07
CA LEU A 50 2.29 -6.56 8.40
C LEU A 50 1.24 -5.44 8.40
N ALA A 51 1.16 -4.69 9.50
CA ALA A 51 0.28 -3.53 9.57
C ALA A 51 0.76 -2.40 8.64
N GLY A 52 2.08 -2.18 8.53
CA GLY A 52 2.68 -1.22 7.61
C GLY A 52 2.47 -1.59 6.14
N ASP A 53 2.58 -2.87 5.78
CA ASP A 53 2.32 -3.40 4.43
C ASP A 53 0.86 -3.15 4.01
N SER A 54 -0.08 -3.31 4.96
CA SER A 54 -1.50 -3.05 4.69
C SER A 54 -1.77 -1.59 4.25
N LEU A 55 -0.97 -0.61 4.68
CA LEU A 55 -1.12 0.78 4.23
C LEU A 55 -0.81 0.93 2.73
N ASP A 56 0.07 0.10 2.18
CA ASP A 56 0.34 0.06 0.75
C ASP A 56 -0.90 -0.39 -0.02
N MET A 57 -1.48 -1.52 0.39
CA MET A 57 -2.72 -2.06 -0.18
C MET A 57 -3.87 -1.05 -0.11
N LEU A 58 -3.99 -0.32 1.00
CA LEU A 58 -4.96 0.76 1.14
C LEU A 58 -4.67 1.92 0.16
N GLY A 59 -3.40 2.33 0.08
CA GLY A 59 -2.95 3.38 -0.83
C GLY A 59 -3.27 3.05 -2.29
N ASP A 60 -3.05 1.81 -2.68
CA ASP A 60 -3.36 1.26 -3.99
C ASP A 60 -4.86 1.16 -4.25
N ALA A 61 -5.63 0.62 -3.31
CA ALA A 61 -7.09 0.57 -3.40
C ALA A 61 -7.68 1.97 -3.61
N LEU A 62 -7.16 2.99 -2.93
CA LEU A 62 -7.57 4.38 -3.10
C LEU A 62 -7.16 4.97 -4.46
N VAL A 63 -6.00 4.57 -5.01
CA VAL A 63 -5.60 4.93 -6.37
C VAL A 63 -6.57 4.31 -7.38
N TYR A 64 -6.88 3.02 -7.27
CA TYR A 64 -7.83 2.35 -8.16
C TYR A 64 -9.24 2.94 -8.04
N ALA A 65 -9.69 3.22 -6.82
CA ALA A 65 -11.00 3.83 -6.56
C ALA A 65 -11.09 5.23 -7.16
N SER A 66 -10.06 6.07 -6.98
CA SER A 66 -10.02 7.42 -7.56
C SER A 66 -9.96 7.38 -9.09
N SER A 67 -9.18 6.47 -9.68
CA SER A 67 -9.18 6.20 -11.12
C SER A 67 -10.52 5.67 -11.63
N LEU A 68 -11.35 5.03 -10.80
CA LEU A 68 -12.71 4.65 -11.20
C LEU A 68 -13.71 5.80 -11.01
N TYR A 69 -13.56 6.64 -9.99
CA TYR A 69 -14.56 7.65 -9.63
C TYR A 69 -14.36 9.02 -10.30
N VAL A 70 -13.12 9.49 -10.46
CA VAL A 70 -12.83 10.90 -10.74
C VAL A 70 -12.47 11.19 -12.20
N VAL A 71 -12.41 10.16 -13.05
CA VAL A 71 -11.92 10.28 -14.45
C VAL A 71 -12.75 11.21 -15.34
N ASN A 72 -14.05 11.36 -15.06
CA ASN A 72 -14.91 12.30 -15.79
C ASN A 72 -15.14 13.62 -15.05
N LYS A 73 -14.42 13.86 -13.94
CA LYS A 73 -14.54 15.09 -13.15
C LYS A 73 -13.31 15.97 -13.34
N GLY A 74 -13.50 17.29 -13.26
CA GLY A 74 -12.44 18.27 -13.45
C GLY A 74 -11.30 18.17 -12.42
N ARG A 75 -10.19 18.88 -12.66
CA ARG A 75 -8.97 18.87 -11.83
C ARG A 75 -9.24 19.04 -10.32
N LYS A 76 -10.21 19.88 -9.93
CA LYS A 76 -10.60 20.08 -8.53
C LYS A 76 -11.10 18.80 -7.84
N ALA A 77 -11.83 17.95 -8.56
CA ALA A 77 -12.30 16.68 -7.99
C ALA A 77 -11.15 15.67 -7.85
N GLN A 78 -10.17 15.70 -8.76
CA GLN A 78 -8.97 14.85 -8.68
C GLN A 78 -8.10 15.25 -7.49
N ALA A 79 -7.87 16.55 -7.31
CA ALA A 79 -7.17 17.09 -6.15
C ALA A 79 -7.90 16.74 -4.84
N GLY A 80 -9.23 16.86 -4.78
CA GLY A 80 -10.02 16.46 -3.61
C GLY A 80 -9.89 14.97 -3.26
N SER A 81 -9.88 14.09 -4.26
CA SER A 81 -9.69 12.64 -4.03
C SER A 81 -8.27 12.29 -3.59
N ALA A 82 -7.26 12.95 -4.15
CA ALA A 82 -5.86 12.78 -3.75
C ALA A 82 -5.65 13.29 -2.31
N PHE A 83 -6.29 14.39 -1.94
CA PHE A 83 -6.27 14.92 -0.57
C PHE A 83 -6.91 13.96 0.44
N LEU A 84 -8.10 13.43 0.13
CA LEU A 84 -8.75 12.43 1.00
C LEU A 84 -7.87 11.19 1.19
N LYS A 85 -7.24 10.70 0.11
CA LYS A 85 -6.27 9.60 0.18
C LYS A 85 -5.12 9.96 1.12
N GLY A 86 -4.54 11.14 0.97
CA GLY A 86 -3.46 11.63 1.81
C GLY A 86 -3.85 11.68 3.29
N ILE A 87 -5.04 12.17 3.62
CA ILE A 87 -5.54 12.22 5.01
C ILE A 87 -5.63 10.81 5.58
N LEU A 88 -6.29 9.90 4.87
CA LEU A 88 -6.48 8.53 5.36
C LEU A 88 -5.14 7.84 5.62
N MET A 89 -4.22 7.88 4.64
CA MET A 89 -2.90 7.26 4.80
C MET A 89 -2.10 7.89 5.95
N PHE A 90 -2.18 9.21 6.14
CA PHE A 90 -1.49 9.90 7.21
C PHE A 90 -2.03 9.51 8.61
N LEU A 91 -3.37 9.42 8.75
CA LEU A 91 -4.00 8.98 10.01
C LEU A 91 -3.61 7.55 10.38
N PHE A 92 -3.62 6.63 9.40
CA PHE A 92 -3.17 5.26 9.63
C PHE A 92 -1.68 5.21 10.01
N ALA A 93 -0.83 6.00 9.36
CA ALA A 93 0.59 6.05 9.69
C ALA A 93 0.84 6.55 11.12
N ILE A 94 0.11 7.56 11.59
CA ILE A 94 0.16 8.02 12.99
C ILE A 94 -0.27 6.90 13.95
N ALA A 95 -1.36 6.20 13.64
CA ALA A 95 -1.84 5.09 14.47
C ALA A 95 -0.81 3.97 14.57
N LEU A 96 -0.12 3.63 13.46
CA LEU A 96 0.96 2.65 13.47
C LEU A 96 2.19 3.12 14.23
N PHE A 97 2.53 4.41 14.16
CA PHE A 97 3.63 4.98 14.94
C PHE A 97 3.36 4.88 16.44
N ALA A 98 2.14 5.21 16.87
CA ALA A 98 1.71 5.04 18.26
C ALA A 98 1.76 3.56 18.70
N LYS A 99 1.30 2.65 17.84
CA LYS A 99 1.40 1.20 18.07
C LYS A 99 2.87 0.76 18.21
N ALA A 100 3.76 1.25 17.36
CA ALA A 100 5.18 0.93 17.39
C ALA A 100 5.83 1.33 18.73
N LEU A 101 5.55 2.54 19.21
CA LEU A 101 6.05 3.04 20.50
C LEU A 101 5.52 2.22 21.68
N TYR A 102 4.23 1.88 21.66
CA TYR A 102 3.63 1.01 22.67
C TYR A 102 4.30 -0.37 22.68
N GLN A 103 4.50 -0.95 21.50
CA GLN A 103 5.03 -2.29 21.34
C GLN A 103 6.52 -2.39 21.71
N LEU A 104 7.30 -1.36 21.40
CA LEU A 104 8.68 -1.18 21.88
C LEU A 104 8.75 -1.15 23.41
N SER A 105 7.80 -0.47 24.05
CA SER A 105 7.76 -0.33 25.52
C SER A 105 7.29 -1.60 26.21
N ALA A 106 6.37 -2.34 25.58
CA ALA A 106 5.77 -3.57 26.11
C ALA A 106 6.57 -4.84 25.78
N GLY A 107 7.57 -4.78 24.90
CA GLY A 107 8.41 -5.92 24.54
C GLY A 107 7.65 -7.07 23.85
N ILE A 108 6.58 -6.76 23.12
CA ILE A 108 5.70 -7.78 22.51
C ILE A 108 6.38 -8.42 21.31
N THR A 109 6.37 -9.74 21.25
CA THR A 109 6.90 -10.51 20.11
C THR A 109 5.77 -10.87 19.14
N PRO A 110 5.94 -10.63 17.84
CA PRO A 110 4.91 -10.93 16.86
C PRO A 110 4.80 -12.44 16.60
N THR A 111 3.60 -12.88 16.25
CA THR A 111 3.35 -14.28 15.91
C THR A 111 3.85 -14.60 14.51
N VAL A 112 5.02 -15.23 14.41
CA VAL A 112 5.70 -15.60 13.15
C VAL A 112 4.78 -16.37 12.19
N SER A 113 3.97 -17.30 12.70
CA SER A 113 3.06 -18.12 11.87
C SER A 113 2.05 -17.26 11.11
N VAL A 114 1.41 -16.31 11.80
CA VAL A 114 0.46 -15.38 11.16
C VAL A 114 1.18 -14.41 10.22
N MET A 115 2.32 -13.89 10.65
CA MET A 115 3.11 -12.95 9.86
C MET A 115 3.59 -13.55 8.53
N SER A 116 4.10 -14.78 8.56
CA SER A 116 4.62 -15.47 7.38
C SER A 116 3.50 -15.89 6.43
N THR A 117 2.40 -16.44 6.96
CA THR A 117 1.27 -16.90 6.14
C THR A 117 0.58 -15.73 5.44
N VAL A 118 0.33 -14.65 6.17
CA VAL A 118 -0.35 -13.47 5.60
C VAL A 118 0.60 -12.71 4.67
N GLY A 119 1.88 -12.56 5.01
CA GLY A 119 2.87 -11.95 4.10
C GLY A 119 3.02 -12.72 2.78
N LEU A 120 2.94 -14.05 2.80
CA LEU A 120 2.96 -14.86 1.57
C LEU A 120 1.69 -14.64 0.74
N LEU A 121 0.53 -14.58 1.39
CA LEU A 121 -0.74 -14.28 0.72
C LEU A 121 -0.71 -12.89 0.07
N ALA A 122 -0.15 -11.90 0.76
CA ALA A 122 -0.01 -10.54 0.25
C ALA A 122 0.91 -10.49 -0.98
N LEU A 123 2.06 -11.17 -0.92
CA LEU A 123 2.97 -11.29 -2.06
C LEU A 123 2.27 -11.92 -3.27
N LEU A 124 1.52 -13.00 -3.06
CA LEU A 124 0.75 -13.64 -4.14
C LEU A 124 -0.33 -12.70 -4.70
N ALA A 125 -1.06 -11.98 -3.85
CA ALA A 125 -2.07 -11.01 -4.28
C ALA A 125 -1.46 -9.90 -5.15
N ASN A 126 -0.32 -9.33 -4.74
CA ASN A 126 0.37 -8.31 -5.52
C ASN A 126 0.90 -8.85 -6.86
N LEU A 127 1.38 -10.09 -6.91
CA LEU A 127 1.75 -10.75 -8.17
C LEU A 127 0.54 -10.97 -9.09
N ILE A 128 -0.62 -11.35 -8.55
CA ILE A 128 -1.86 -11.51 -9.33
C ILE A 128 -2.30 -10.16 -9.90
N CYS A 129 -2.30 -9.09 -9.09
CA CYS A 129 -2.59 -7.73 -9.54
C CYS A 129 -1.66 -7.29 -10.67
N LEU A 130 -0.35 -7.53 -10.51
CA LEU A 130 0.64 -7.24 -11.55
C LEU A 130 0.37 -8.00 -12.84
N MET A 131 0.04 -9.30 -12.74
CA MET A 131 -0.24 -10.13 -13.90
C MET A 131 -1.51 -9.68 -14.62
N LEU A 132 -2.57 -9.36 -13.89
CA LEU A 132 -3.83 -8.82 -14.44
C LEU A 132 -3.60 -7.51 -15.20
N LEU A 133 -2.82 -6.59 -14.63
CA LEU A 133 -2.47 -5.32 -15.27
C LEU A 133 -1.52 -5.52 -16.46
N SER A 134 -0.55 -6.44 -16.35
CA SER A 134 0.45 -6.70 -17.39
C SER A 134 -0.10 -7.48 -18.59
N ARG A 135 -1.15 -8.28 -18.41
CA ARG A 135 -1.78 -9.02 -19.51
C ARG A 135 -2.44 -8.11 -20.55
N HIS A 136 -2.78 -6.88 -20.15
CA HIS A 136 -3.40 -5.86 -21.00
C HIS A 136 -2.37 -4.84 -21.54
N ARG A 137 -1.07 -5.17 -21.53
CA ARG A 137 0.05 -4.31 -21.95
C ARG A 137 0.09 -4.01 -23.45
N LYS A 138 -0.61 -4.77 -24.29
CA LYS A 138 -0.52 -4.66 -25.76
C LYS A 138 -1.21 -3.41 -26.35
N ASP A 139 -1.95 -2.64 -25.56
CA ASP A 139 -2.82 -1.56 -26.04
C ASP A 139 -2.25 -0.13 -25.86
N ASN A 140 -0.93 0.08 -26.03
CA ASN A 140 -0.29 1.41 -26.16
C ASN A 140 -0.11 2.30 -24.90
N LEU A 141 -0.02 1.75 -23.68
CA LEU A 141 0.22 2.57 -22.49
C LEU A 141 1.61 2.35 -21.89
N ASN A 142 2.22 3.45 -21.41
CA ASN A 142 3.54 3.47 -20.79
C ASN A 142 3.46 2.79 -19.40
N MET A 143 3.30 1.47 -19.41
CA MET A 143 3.18 0.57 -18.24
C MET A 143 4.43 0.56 -17.34
N SER A 144 5.47 1.32 -17.70
CA SER A 144 6.70 1.44 -16.93
C SER A 144 6.40 1.89 -15.49
N SER A 145 5.51 2.87 -15.31
CA SER A 145 5.14 3.39 -13.97
C SER A 145 4.40 2.35 -13.13
N VAL A 146 3.43 1.62 -13.71
CA VAL A 146 2.68 0.56 -13.01
C VAL A 146 3.60 -0.59 -12.60
N TRP A 147 4.53 -0.98 -13.48
CA TRP A 147 5.53 -2.00 -13.21
C TRP A 147 6.52 -1.59 -12.12
N LEU A 148 7.00 -0.34 -12.15
CA LEU A 148 7.87 0.23 -11.13
C LEU A 148 7.21 0.24 -9.76
N CYS A 149 5.93 0.64 -9.67
CA CYS A 149 5.23 0.65 -8.38
C CYS A 149 5.02 -0.78 -7.89
N SER A 150 4.49 -1.66 -8.74
CA SER A 150 4.27 -3.06 -8.35
C SER A 150 5.56 -3.78 -7.93
N ARG A 151 6.70 -3.42 -8.50
CA ARG A 151 8.00 -3.92 -8.04
C ARG A 151 8.31 -3.44 -6.61
N ASN A 152 7.99 -2.20 -6.27
CA ASN A 152 8.15 -1.68 -4.91
C ASN A 152 7.23 -2.41 -3.93
N ASP A 153 5.99 -2.68 -4.33
CA ASP A 153 5.01 -3.44 -3.52
C ASP A 153 5.56 -4.85 -3.24
N ILE A 154 6.13 -5.53 -4.25
CA ILE A 154 6.79 -6.83 -4.05
C ILE A 154 7.99 -6.73 -3.10
N ILE A 155 8.79 -5.65 -3.18
CA ILE A 155 9.92 -5.42 -2.26
C ILE A 155 9.42 -5.22 -0.83
N ALA A 156 8.32 -4.48 -0.64
CA ALA A 156 7.70 -4.27 0.66
C ALA A 156 7.23 -5.60 1.28
N ASN A 157 6.42 -6.37 0.56
CA ASN A 157 5.94 -7.68 1.03
C ASN A 157 7.10 -8.65 1.30
N THR A 158 8.15 -8.63 0.47
CA THR A 158 9.34 -9.45 0.68
C THR A 158 10.08 -9.03 1.95
N SER A 159 10.15 -7.73 2.25
CA SER A 159 10.75 -7.22 3.49
C SER A 159 10.00 -7.71 4.73
N VAL A 160 8.68 -7.84 4.66
CA VAL A 160 7.84 -8.43 5.72
C VAL A 160 8.18 -9.92 5.91
N LEU A 161 8.33 -10.69 4.83
CA LEU A 161 8.73 -12.10 4.93
C LEU A 161 10.13 -12.28 5.50
N VAL A 162 11.07 -11.41 5.12
CA VAL A 162 12.42 -11.38 5.71
C VAL A 162 12.34 -11.05 7.20
N ALA A 163 11.53 -10.06 7.60
CA ALA A 163 11.31 -9.75 9.00
C ALA A 163 10.73 -10.94 9.77
N ALA A 164 9.78 -11.67 9.19
CA ALA A 164 9.19 -12.86 9.82
C ALA A 164 10.25 -13.96 10.05
N GLY A 165 11.12 -14.20 9.07
CA GLY A 165 12.26 -15.12 9.20
C GLY A 165 13.27 -14.68 10.26
N LEU A 166 13.56 -13.38 10.34
CA LEU A 166 14.44 -12.84 11.37
C LEU A 166 13.83 -12.93 12.77
N VAL A 167 12.53 -12.66 12.93
CA VAL A 167 11.81 -12.86 14.20
C VAL A 167 11.86 -14.33 14.61
N PHE A 168 11.70 -15.25 13.65
CA PHE A 168 11.79 -16.70 13.91
C PHE A 168 13.16 -17.12 14.47
N ILE A 169 14.24 -16.59 13.89
CA ILE A 169 15.61 -16.93 14.30
C ILE A 169 16.01 -16.22 15.61
N THR A 170 15.65 -14.93 15.74
CA THR A 170 16.10 -14.10 16.88
C THR A 170 15.19 -14.19 18.10
N HIS A 171 13.99 -14.76 17.94
CA HIS A 171 12.92 -14.79 18.95
C HIS A 171 12.58 -13.40 19.53
N SER A 172 12.86 -12.34 18.78
CA SER A 172 12.69 -10.95 19.18
C SER A 172 11.75 -10.23 18.20
N GLY A 173 10.96 -9.27 18.71
CA GLY A 173 10.10 -8.42 17.88
C GLY A 173 10.84 -7.26 17.19
N LEU A 174 12.13 -7.07 17.50
CA LEU A 174 12.94 -5.97 16.94
C LEU A 174 13.02 -5.96 15.40
N PRO A 175 13.19 -7.10 14.70
CA PRO A 175 13.24 -7.10 13.24
C PRO A 175 11.92 -6.64 12.60
N ASP A 176 10.78 -7.05 13.15
CA ASP A 176 9.45 -6.63 12.69
C ASP A 176 9.22 -5.13 12.94
N LEU A 177 9.60 -4.64 14.13
CA LEU A 177 9.54 -3.22 14.46
C LEU A 177 10.38 -2.37 13.51
N ALA A 178 11.61 -2.80 13.20
CA ALA A 178 12.49 -2.08 12.29
C ALA A 178 11.91 -1.96 10.87
N VAL A 179 11.44 -3.09 10.31
CA VAL A 179 10.83 -3.10 8.96
C VAL A 179 9.51 -2.34 8.96
N GLY A 180 8.64 -2.56 9.95
CA GLY A 180 7.36 -1.87 10.04
C GLY A 180 7.50 -0.36 10.22
N PHE A 181 8.50 0.09 10.98
CA PHE A 181 8.79 1.51 11.12
C PHE A 181 9.27 2.11 9.79
N LEU A 182 10.13 1.41 9.05
CA LEU A 182 10.61 1.84 7.74
C LEU A 182 9.45 1.99 6.75
N LEU A 183 8.60 0.96 6.62
CA LEU A 183 7.43 0.99 5.74
C LEU A 183 6.49 2.14 6.13
N THR A 184 6.13 2.23 7.41
CA THR A 184 5.25 3.29 7.93
C THR A 184 5.82 4.68 7.66
N PHE A 185 7.13 4.88 7.84
CA PHE A 185 7.79 6.16 7.59
C PHE A 185 7.76 6.55 6.11
N VAL A 186 8.04 5.59 5.21
CA VAL A 186 7.98 5.81 3.76
C VAL A 186 6.57 6.22 3.34
N PHE A 187 5.53 5.54 3.84
CA PHE A 187 4.14 5.90 3.53
C PHE A 187 3.69 7.21 4.18
N ALA A 188 4.10 7.48 5.43
CA ALA A 188 3.80 8.74 6.10
C ALA A 188 4.35 9.95 5.32
N ARG A 189 5.60 9.85 4.85
CA ARG A 189 6.22 10.86 4.01
C ARG A 189 5.45 11.04 2.71
N SER A 190 5.03 9.93 2.09
CA SER A 190 4.27 9.96 0.84
C SER A 190 2.92 10.64 1.02
N ALA A 191 2.19 10.28 2.07
CA ALA A 191 0.92 10.88 2.43
C ALA A 191 1.04 12.38 2.69
N GLY A 192 2.06 12.82 3.44
CA GLY A 192 2.31 14.24 3.71
C GLY A 192 2.60 15.08 2.45
N GLN A 193 3.32 14.50 1.49
CA GLN A 193 3.57 15.17 0.20
C GLN A 193 2.31 15.27 -0.65
N VAL A 194 1.56 14.18 -0.78
CA VAL A 194 0.28 14.16 -1.52
C VAL A 194 -0.71 15.16 -0.92
N LEU A 195 -0.79 15.25 0.41
CA LEU A 195 -1.60 16.25 1.11
C LEU A 195 -1.22 17.68 0.72
N THR A 196 0.07 17.98 0.77
CA THR A 196 0.59 19.33 0.48
C THR A 196 0.35 19.73 -0.98
N GLN A 197 0.64 18.82 -1.91
CA GLN A 197 0.41 19.04 -3.35
C GLN A 197 -1.07 19.21 -3.68
N SER A 198 -1.92 18.34 -3.15
CA SER A 198 -3.37 18.40 -3.41
C SER A 198 -4.01 19.65 -2.81
N TRP A 199 -3.51 20.13 -1.66
CA TRP A 199 -3.95 21.38 -1.05
C TRP A 199 -3.63 22.58 -1.95
N GLN A 200 -2.42 22.64 -2.52
CA GLN A 200 -2.02 23.70 -3.44
C GLN A 200 -2.85 23.71 -4.73
N GLU A 201 -3.25 22.54 -5.24
CA GLU A 201 -4.09 22.44 -6.45
C GLU A 201 -5.58 22.79 -6.20
N MET A 202 -6.03 22.79 -4.94
CA MET A 202 -7.40 23.17 -4.59
C MET A 202 -7.60 24.67 -4.35
N GLN A 203 -6.52 25.40 -4.03
CA GLN A 203 -6.50 26.86 -3.92
C GLN A 203 -6.56 27.52 -5.30
#